data_AF-A0A5M6C0W7-F1
#
_entry.id   AF-A0A5M6C0W7-F1
#
_cell.length_a   1.000
_cell.length_b   1.000
_cell.length_c   1.000
_cell.angle_alpha   90.00
_cell.angle_beta   90.00
_cell.angle_gamma   90.00
#
_symmetry.space_group_name_H-M   'P 1'
#
loop_
_entity.id
_entity.type
_entity.pdbx_description
1 polymer ?
#
loop_
_entity_poly.entity_id
_entity_poly.type
_entity_poly.pdbx_seq_one_letter_code
_entity_poly.pdbx_strand_id
1 'polypeptide(L)'
;MAEPTLSRIVIDQEPDWIRVKDNVSQAIVSVMETRLATMPGGKDGDAAKGMRKEVEARLGKIRERMFQMSSYNLQVNGQNYEDYVDATEGFDEVLDRKIWGLHHERVDWEARTAEKRKRMPDGIHRLEEDLEMRRTEAEWLPDDELLEDGKGTLKAEEIPAPPRHEEVKQTFQTVISNLAEVAKTAPTQLQRAQRAQTVRDEILDMAP
;
A
#
# COMPACT_ATOMS: atom_id res chain seq x y z
N MET A 1 -14.94 14.68 -46.78
CA MET A 1 -13.55 14.18 -46.86
C MET A 1 -12.90 14.54 -45.55
N ALA A 2 -12.60 13.55 -44.70
CA ALA A 2 -11.89 13.80 -43.46
C ALA A 2 -10.45 14.14 -43.83
N GLU A 3 -10.03 15.39 -43.62
CA GLU A 3 -8.64 15.77 -43.76
C GLU A 3 -7.79 14.87 -42.86
N PRO A 4 -6.61 14.40 -43.32
CA PRO A 4 -5.72 13.63 -42.47
C PRO A 4 -5.38 14.50 -41.26
N THR A 5 -5.90 14.13 -40.10
CA THR A 5 -5.61 14.80 -38.84
C THR A 5 -4.14 14.56 -38.54
N LEU A 6 -3.27 15.47 -38.99
CA LEU A 6 -1.90 15.54 -38.55
C LEU A 6 -1.92 15.48 -37.03
N SER A 7 -1.24 14.48 -36.46
CA SER A 7 -1.19 14.34 -35.00
C SER A 7 -0.53 15.59 -34.43
N ARG A 8 -1.32 16.44 -33.78
CA ARG A 8 -0.80 17.61 -33.07
C ARG A 8 -0.10 17.15 -31.81
N ILE A 9 0.92 17.90 -31.41
CA ILE A 9 1.64 17.65 -30.17
C ILE A 9 0.76 18.16 -29.04
N VAL A 10 0.25 17.23 -28.23
CA VAL A 10 -0.55 17.56 -27.05
C VAL A 10 0.39 17.76 -25.87
N ILE A 11 0.26 18.90 -25.22
CA ILE A 11 0.95 19.26 -23.99
C ILE A 11 -0.12 19.46 -22.91
N ASP A 12 0.05 18.80 -21.77
CA ASP A 12 -0.93 18.84 -20.69
C ASP A 12 -0.98 20.23 -20.02
N GLN A 13 0.17 20.88 -19.82
CA GLN A 13 0.26 22.17 -19.14
C GLN A 13 1.16 23.18 -19.89
N GLU A 14 0.74 24.45 -19.93
CA GLU A 14 1.56 25.55 -20.44
C GLU A 14 2.97 25.66 -19.82
N PRO A 15 3.17 25.54 -18.48
CA PRO A 15 4.51 25.59 -17.89
C PRO A 15 5.47 24.56 -18.47
N ASP A 16 4.99 23.39 -18.90
CA ASP A 16 5.84 22.39 -19.54
C ASP A 16 6.34 22.87 -20.91
N TRP A 17 5.50 23.58 -21.66
CA TRP A 17 5.90 24.18 -22.92
C TRP A 17 6.92 25.32 -22.72
N ILE A 18 6.71 26.16 -21.71
CA ILE A 18 7.66 27.22 -21.34
C ILE A 18 9.00 26.59 -20.95
N ARG A 19 8.99 25.52 -20.15
CA ARG A 19 10.19 24.78 -19.77
C ARG A 19 10.93 24.21 -20.97
N VAL A 20 10.21 23.67 -21.97
CA VAL A 20 10.82 23.20 -23.22
C VAL A 20 11.47 24.37 -23.98
N LYS A 21 10.79 25.51 -24.09
CA LYS A 21 11.35 26.73 -24.71
C LYS A 21 12.63 27.19 -24.02
N ASP A 22 12.65 27.17 -22.70
CA ASP A 22 13.81 27.57 -21.90
C ASP A 22 14.97 26.59 -22.05
N ASN A 23 14.71 25.28 -21.98
CA ASN A 23 15.73 24.25 -22.15
C ASN A 23 16.38 24.32 -23.54
N VAL A 24 15.56 24.49 -24.59
CA VAL A 24 16.06 24.65 -25.97
C VAL A 24 16.88 25.94 -26.09
N SER A 25 16.40 27.04 -25.51
CA SER A 25 17.14 28.31 -25.51
C SER A 25 18.50 28.18 -24.81
N GLN A 26 18.54 27.54 -23.65
CA GLN A 26 19.78 27.30 -22.90
C GLN A 26 20.73 26.37 -23.67
N ALA A 27 20.21 25.33 -24.32
CA ALA A 27 21.02 24.42 -25.15
C ALA A 27 21.62 25.13 -26.37
N ILE A 28 20.87 26.00 -27.05
CA ILE A 28 21.37 26.78 -28.18
C ILE A 28 22.49 27.72 -27.72
N VAL A 29 22.29 28.42 -26.60
CA VAL A 29 23.31 29.31 -26.03
C VAL A 29 24.55 28.53 -25.59
N SER A 30 24.39 27.38 -24.94
CA SER A 30 25.53 26.57 -24.48
C SER A 30 26.36 26.01 -25.64
N VAL A 31 25.70 25.57 -26.73
CA VAL A 31 26.37 25.12 -27.95
C VAL A 31 27.10 26.29 -28.62
N MET A 32 26.48 27.47 -28.68
CA MET A 32 27.12 28.69 -29.17
C MET A 32 28.38 29.00 -28.35
N GLU A 33 28.29 29.03 -27.02
CA GLU A 33 29.44 29.31 -26.15
C GLU A 33 30.57 28.30 -26.33
N THR A 34 30.23 27.01 -26.47
CA THR A 34 31.20 25.95 -26.72
C THR A 34 31.93 26.16 -28.04
N ARG A 35 31.21 26.55 -29.10
CA ARG A 35 31.83 26.85 -30.41
C ARG A 35 32.67 28.12 -30.40
N LEU A 36 32.22 29.16 -29.70
CA LEU A 36 32.99 30.38 -29.51
C LEU A 36 34.30 30.10 -28.73
N ALA A 37 34.27 29.22 -27.72
CA ALA A 37 35.45 28.84 -26.96
C ALA A 37 36.51 28.08 -27.79
N THR A 38 36.09 27.37 -28.84
CA THR A 38 37.00 26.64 -29.75
C THR A 38 37.67 27.52 -30.82
N MET A 39 37.30 28.81 -30.92
CA MET A 39 37.91 29.71 -31.90
C MET A 39 39.29 30.22 -31.46
N PRO A 40 40.19 30.58 -32.41
CA PRO A 40 41.49 31.15 -32.09
C PRO A 40 41.33 32.43 -31.26
N GLY A 41 41.93 32.44 -30.07
CA GLY A 41 41.74 33.49 -29.05
C GLY A 41 40.81 33.11 -27.88
N GLY A 42 40.20 31.91 -27.90
CA GLY A 42 39.38 31.39 -26.81
C GLY A 42 38.07 32.18 -26.59
N LYS A 43 37.46 32.01 -25.41
CA LYS A 43 36.16 32.63 -25.07
C LYS A 43 36.19 34.17 -25.09
N ASP A 44 37.36 34.77 -24.85
CA ASP A 44 37.54 36.23 -24.69
C ASP A 44 38.31 36.91 -25.83
N GLY A 45 38.65 36.16 -26.90
CA GLY A 45 39.34 36.71 -28.06
C GLY A 45 38.51 37.77 -28.80
N ASP A 46 39.18 38.76 -29.38
CA ASP A 46 38.51 39.88 -30.08
C ASP A 46 37.63 39.39 -31.25
N ALA A 47 38.06 38.33 -31.94
CA ALA A 47 37.27 37.66 -32.99
C ALA A 47 35.97 37.02 -32.44
N ALA A 48 36.02 36.41 -31.26
CA ALA A 48 34.87 35.79 -30.62
C ALA A 48 33.87 36.85 -30.12
N LYS A 49 34.36 37.97 -29.54
CA LYS A 49 33.50 39.08 -29.07
C LYS A 49 32.75 39.76 -30.21
N GLY A 50 33.42 39.97 -31.35
CA GLY A 50 32.79 40.54 -32.55
C GLY A 50 31.70 39.64 -33.12
N MET A 51 31.97 38.34 -33.26
CA MET A 51 31.00 37.39 -33.80
C MET A 51 29.87 37.03 -32.83
N ARG A 52 30.09 37.12 -31.50
CA ARG A 52 29.09 36.76 -30.49
C ARG A 52 27.76 37.49 -30.70
N LYS A 53 27.81 38.82 -30.87
CA LYS A 53 26.60 39.63 -31.06
C LYS A 53 25.85 39.29 -32.35
N GLU A 54 26.58 39.00 -33.42
CA GLU A 54 25.97 38.65 -34.71
C GLU A 54 25.34 37.26 -34.69
N VAL A 55 26.05 36.28 -34.11
CA VAL A 55 25.57 34.89 -33.98
C VAL A 55 24.37 34.85 -33.03
N GLU A 56 24.41 35.57 -31.91
CA GLU A 56 23.30 35.68 -30.97
C GLU A 56 22.06 36.28 -31.63
N ALA A 57 22.21 37.36 -32.42
CA ALA A 57 21.10 37.96 -33.15
C ALA A 57 20.50 37.01 -34.20
N ARG A 58 21.34 36.25 -34.92
CA ARG A 58 20.89 35.27 -35.92
C ARG A 58 20.19 34.07 -35.26
N LEU A 59 20.77 33.54 -34.17
CA LEU A 59 20.18 32.44 -33.40
C LEU A 59 18.87 32.85 -32.75
N GLY A 60 18.76 34.09 -32.26
CA GLY A 60 17.51 34.65 -31.74
C GLY A 60 16.39 34.64 -32.78
N LYS A 61 16.68 35.04 -34.03
CA LYS A 61 15.71 34.98 -35.14
C LYS A 61 15.31 33.54 -35.51
N ILE A 62 16.28 32.62 -35.53
CA ILE A 62 16.01 31.20 -35.82
C ILE A 62 15.13 30.59 -34.74
N ARG A 63 15.44 30.87 -33.47
CA ARG A 63 14.65 30.43 -32.31
C ARG A 63 13.21 30.94 -32.40
N GLU A 64 13.03 32.23 -32.66
CA GLU A 64 11.70 32.83 -32.79
C GLU A 64 10.90 32.15 -33.90
N ARG A 65 11.51 31.99 -35.07
CA ARG A 65 10.86 31.35 -36.22
C ARG A 65 10.56 29.88 -35.96
N MET A 66 11.43 29.17 -35.26
CA MET A 66 11.22 27.78 -34.84
C MET A 66 9.99 27.67 -33.94
N PHE A 67 9.90 28.51 -32.91
CA PHE A 67 8.75 28.49 -32.01
C PHE A 67 7.46 28.92 -32.69
N GLN A 68 7.52 29.92 -33.57
CA GLN A 68 6.39 30.35 -34.39
C GLN A 68 5.91 29.25 -35.35
N MET A 69 6.80 28.46 -35.95
CA MET A 69 6.36 27.32 -36.78
C MET A 69 5.81 26.18 -35.93
N SER A 70 6.31 26.01 -34.70
CA SER A 70 5.85 24.95 -33.81
C SER A 70 4.46 25.23 -33.19
N SER A 71 4.07 26.51 -33.02
CA SER A 71 2.78 26.87 -32.41
C SER A 71 1.58 26.32 -33.17
N TYR A 72 1.62 26.30 -34.50
CA TYR A 72 0.54 25.79 -35.36
C TYR A 72 0.23 24.30 -35.14
N ASN A 73 1.20 23.53 -34.65
CA ASN A 73 1.08 22.09 -34.44
C ASN A 73 0.93 21.72 -32.97
N LEU A 74 0.78 22.71 -32.09
CA LEU A 74 0.82 22.53 -30.65
C LEU A 74 -0.57 22.75 -30.05
N GLN A 75 -0.96 21.81 -29.19
CA GLN A 75 -2.22 21.83 -28.47
C GLN A 75 -1.90 21.82 -26.99
N VAL A 76 -2.29 22.87 -26.26
CA VAL A 76 -2.11 22.96 -24.81
C VAL A 76 -3.46 22.74 -24.16
N ASN A 77 -3.55 21.74 -23.30
CA ASN A 77 -4.78 21.42 -22.59
C ASN A 77 -5.99 21.27 -23.52
N GLY A 78 -5.74 20.66 -24.69
CA GLY A 78 -6.71 20.43 -25.76
C GLY A 78 -7.21 21.64 -26.55
N GLN A 79 -6.75 22.85 -26.23
CA GLN A 79 -6.93 24.02 -27.09
C GLN A 79 -5.72 24.20 -28.00
N ASN A 80 -5.94 24.73 -29.22
CA ASN A 80 -4.80 25.12 -30.06
C ASN A 80 -4.03 26.24 -29.35
N TYR A 81 -2.70 26.20 -29.44
CA TYR A 81 -1.87 27.18 -28.74
C TYR A 81 -2.14 28.63 -29.18
N GLU A 82 -2.58 28.84 -30.42
CA GLU A 82 -2.96 30.17 -30.93
C GLU A 82 -4.18 30.73 -30.20
N ASP A 83 -5.20 29.91 -30.02
CA ASP A 83 -6.43 30.29 -29.32
C ASP A 83 -6.20 30.42 -27.81
N TYR A 84 -5.26 29.64 -27.26
CA TYR A 84 -4.91 29.65 -25.84
C TYR A 84 -4.20 30.95 -25.40
N VAL A 85 -3.34 31.54 -26.25
CA VAL A 85 -2.63 32.80 -25.92
C VAL A 85 -3.60 33.99 -25.84
N ASP A 86 -4.70 33.94 -26.58
CA ASP A 86 -5.71 35.02 -26.64
C ASP A 86 -6.87 34.84 -25.64
N ALA A 87 -7.00 33.67 -25.01
CA ALA A 87 -8.08 33.37 -24.07
C ALA A 87 -7.74 33.79 -22.63
N THR A 88 -8.51 34.72 -22.07
CA THR A 88 -8.35 35.21 -20.67
C THR A 88 -8.71 34.15 -19.62
N GLU A 89 -9.39 33.07 -20.00
CA GLU A 89 -9.70 31.90 -19.15
C GLU A 89 -9.71 30.64 -20.03
N GLY A 90 -8.56 29.97 -20.15
CA GLY A 90 -8.42 28.72 -20.90
C GLY A 90 -9.18 27.58 -20.23
N PHE A 91 -9.87 26.74 -21.02
CA PHE A 91 -10.55 25.55 -20.49
C PHE A 91 -9.52 24.54 -20.00
N ASP A 92 -9.68 24.04 -18.77
CA ASP A 92 -8.78 23.03 -18.21
C ASP A 92 -9.31 21.61 -18.46
N GLU A 93 -8.96 21.03 -19.62
CA GLU A 93 -9.36 19.66 -19.98
C GLU A 93 -8.76 18.59 -19.06
N VAL A 94 -7.56 18.81 -18.51
CA VAL A 94 -6.98 17.89 -17.52
C VAL A 94 -7.86 17.87 -16.28
N LEU A 95 -8.29 19.04 -15.81
CA LEU A 95 -9.22 19.14 -14.68
C LEU A 95 -10.57 18.51 -15.02
N ASP A 96 -11.13 18.77 -16.20
CA ASP A 96 -12.40 18.18 -16.62
C ASP A 96 -12.32 16.66 -16.69
N ARG A 97 -11.30 16.10 -17.34
CA ARG A 97 -11.04 14.65 -17.37
C ARG A 97 -10.92 14.06 -15.97
N LYS A 98 -10.27 14.79 -15.05
CA LYS A 98 -10.15 14.37 -13.65
C LYS A 98 -11.50 14.40 -12.92
N ILE A 99 -12.32 15.42 -13.15
CA ILE A 99 -13.68 15.52 -12.59
C ILE A 99 -14.52 14.35 -13.07
N TRP A 100 -14.49 14.05 -14.38
CA TRP A 100 -15.18 12.90 -14.96
C TRP A 100 -14.68 11.57 -14.39
N GLY A 101 -13.37 11.40 -14.26
CA GLY A 101 -12.76 10.21 -13.64
C GLY A 101 -13.23 10.02 -12.20
N LEU A 102 -13.19 11.07 -11.38
CA LEU A 102 -13.64 11.04 -10.00
C LEU A 102 -15.15 10.79 -9.88
N HIS A 103 -15.94 11.35 -10.79
CA HIS A 103 -17.37 11.10 -10.84
C HIS A 103 -17.68 9.63 -11.14
N HIS A 104 -16.97 9.04 -12.11
CA HIS A 104 -17.13 7.62 -12.43
C HIS A 104 -16.73 6.73 -11.25
N GLU A 105 -15.59 7.02 -10.62
CA GLU A 105 -15.13 6.30 -9.43
C GLU A 105 -16.14 6.39 -8.28
N ARG A 106 -16.72 7.56 -8.06
CA ARG A 106 -17.76 7.77 -7.05
C ARG A 106 -18.98 6.89 -7.31
N VAL A 107 -19.49 6.87 -8.54
CA VAL A 107 -20.65 6.04 -8.92
C VAL A 107 -20.35 4.56 -8.70
N ASP A 108 -19.15 4.10 -9.05
CA ASP A 108 -18.72 2.72 -8.82
C ASP A 108 -18.66 2.37 -7.34
N TRP A 109 -18.13 3.26 -6.50
CA TRP A 109 -18.10 3.06 -5.05
C TRP A 109 -19.50 3.03 -4.44
N GLU A 110 -20.40 3.91 -4.88
CA GLU A 110 -21.79 3.91 -4.44
C GLU A 110 -22.49 2.59 -4.82
N ALA A 111 -22.30 2.10 -6.04
CA ALA A 111 -22.86 0.83 -6.50
C ALA A 111 -22.32 -0.38 -5.71
N ARG A 112 -20.99 -0.46 -5.53
CA ARG A 112 -20.34 -1.52 -4.74
C ARG A 112 -20.80 -1.50 -3.29
N THR A 113 -20.97 -0.31 -2.71
CA THR A 113 -21.42 -0.18 -1.32
C THR A 113 -22.88 -0.60 -1.18
N ALA A 114 -23.75 -0.23 -2.13
CA ALA A 114 -25.14 -0.68 -2.15
C ALA A 114 -25.24 -2.21 -2.30
N GLU A 115 -24.43 -2.80 -3.19
CA GLU A 115 -24.38 -4.26 -3.38
C GLU A 115 -23.89 -4.98 -2.11
N LYS A 116 -22.85 -4.46 -1.46
CA LYS A 116 -22.37 -5.00 -0.18
C LYS A 116 -23.43 -4.88 0.91
N ARG A 117 -24.11 -3.74 1.04
CA ARG A 117 -25.21 -3.56 2.02
C ARG A 117 -26.35 -4.54 1.78
N LYS A 118 -26.61 -4.92 0.53
CA LYS A 118 -27.64 -5.90 0.19
C LYS A 118 -27.18 -7.34 0.48
N ARG A 119 -25.97 -7.73 0.08
CA ARG A 119 -25.51 -9.14 0.11
C ARG A 119 -24.81 -9.54 1.40
N MET A 120 -24.12 -8.62 2.06
CA MET A 120 -23.32 -8.92 3.25
C MET A 120 -24.18 -9.39 4.42
N PRO A 121 -25.35 -8.78 4.76
CA PRO A 121 -26.19 -9.27 5.83
C PRO A 121 -26.67 -10.71 5.60
N ASP A 122 -27.14 -11.02 4.40
CA ASP A 122 -27.56 -12.39 4.04
C ASP A 122 -26.41 -13.40 4.16
N GLY A 123 -25.19 -13.00 3.78
CA GLY A 123 -24.01 -13.84 3.91
C GLY A 123 -23.60 -14.09 5.36
N ILE A 124 -23.70 -13.07 6.22
CA ILE A 124 -23.43 -13.19 7.66
C ILE A 124 -24.48 -14.07 8.32
N HIS A 125 -25.76 -13.86 8.01
CA HIS A 125 -26.85 -14.63 8.60
C HIS A 125 -26.71 -16.13 8.32
N ARG A 126 -26.39 -16.52 7.07
CA ARG A 126 -26.12 -17.92 6.72
C ARG A 126 -24.93 -18.52 7.47
N LEU A 127 -23.91 -17.71 7.74
CA LEU A 127 -22.74 -18.15 8.47
C LEU A 127 -23.06 -18.34 9.96
N GLU A 128 -23.90 -17.45 10.53
CA GLU A 128 -24.42 -17.61 11.88
C GLU A 128 -25.27 -18.88 12.02
N GLU A 129 -26.19 -19.13 11.08
CA GLU A 129 -27.00 -20.37 11.06
C GLU A 129 -26.13 -21.64 10.98
N ASP A 130 -25.10 -21.66 10.13
CA ASP A 130 -24.16 -22.79 10.02
C ASP A 130 -23.38 -23.01 11.33
N LEU A 131 -22.96 -21.94 12.00
CA LEU A 131 -22.30 -22.05 13.30
C LEU A 131 -23.24 -22.56 14.39
N GLU A 132 -24.49 -22.12 14.41
CA GLU A 132 -25.51 -22.61 15.34
C GLU A 132 -25.81 -24.09 15.11
N MET A 133 -25.97 -24.53 13.87
CA MET A 133 -26.17 -25.95 13.55
C MET A 133 -25.01 -26.82 14.04
N ARG A 134 -23.78 -26.43 13.74
CA ARG A 134 -22.58 -27.16 14.22
C ARG A 134 -22.47 -27.19 15.73
N ARG A 135 -22.87 -26.10 16.40
CA ARG A 135 -22.92 -26.06 17.86
C ARG A 135 -23.95 -27.07 18.37
N THR A 136 -25.15 -27.10 17.82
CA THR A 136 -26.19 -28.07 18.23
C THR A 136 -25.79 -29.52 17.96
N GLU A 137 -25.06 -29.79 16.87
CA GLU A 137 -24.52 -31.12 16.58
C GLU A 137 -23.39 -31.53 17.54
N ALA A 138 -22.59 -30.56 18.01
CA ALA A 138 -21.50 -30.80 18.94
C ALA A 138 -21.93 -30.85 20.40
N GLU A 139 -23.05 -30.21 20.76
CA GLU A 139 -23.70 -30.38 22.05
C GLU A 139 -24.24 -31.82 22.10
N TRP A 140 -23.51 -32.70 22.78
CA TRP A 140 -23.99 -34.04 23.11
C TRP A 140 -25.22 -33.90 24.02
N LEU A 141 -26.41 -33.86 23.41
CA LEU A 141 -27.63 -34.13 24.12
C LEU A 141 -27.71 -35.65 24.31
N PRO A 142 -27.94 -36.16 25.54
CA PRO A 142 -28.39 -37.53 25.69
C PRO A 142 -29.64 -37.68 24.84
N ASP A 143 -29.68 -38.65 23.92
CA ASP A 143 -30.89 -38.97 23.16
C ASP A 143 -32.05 -39.11 24.16
N ASP A 144 -33.13 -38.36 24.01
CA ASP A 144 -34.31 -38.50 24.88
C ASP A 144 -34.89 -39.93 24.80
N GLU A 145 -34.59 -40.68 23.72
CA GLU A 145 -34.90 -42.11 23.59
C GLU A 145 -34.12 -43.01 24.58
N LEU A 146 -32.98 -42.56 25.13
CA LEU A 146 -32.27 -43.25 26.22
C LEU A 146 -32.84 -42.95 27.62
N LEU A 147 -33.69 -41.92 27.75
CA LEU A 147 -34.36 -41.58 29.01
C LEU A 147 -35.73 -42.26 29.15
N GLU A 148 -36.37 -42.66 28.05
CA GLU A 148 -37.66 -43.37 28.08
C GLU A 148 -37.54 -44.90 28.26
N ASP A 149 -36.37 -45.50 28.00
CA ASP A 149 -36.16 -46.94 28.23
C ASP A 149 -35.82 -47.27 29.70
N GLY A 150 -36.76 -46.95 30.59
CA GLY A 150 -37.21 -47.84 31.66
C GLY A 150 -36.20 -48.57 32.56
N LYS A 151 -34.96 -48.10 32.72
CA LYS A 151 -34.04 -48.59 33.76
C LYS A 151 -33.73 -47.46 34.71
N GLY A 152 -34.40 -47.53 35.86
CA GLY A 152 -34.32 -46.55 36.93
C GLY A 152 -32.89 -46.11 37.20
N THR A 153 -32.75 -44.84 37.55
CA THR A 153 -31.55 -44.25 38.12
C THR A 153 -31.03 -45.15 39.25
N LEU A 154 -30.11 -46.06 38.92
CA LEU A 154 -29.42 -46.87 39.90
C LEU A 154 -28.70 -45.87 40.82
N LYS A 155 -29.04 -45.90 42.11
CA LYS A 155 -28.35 -45.09 43.10
C LYS A 155 -26.87 -45.47 43.03
N ALA A 156 -25.97 -44.48 43.08
CA ALA A 156 -24.53 -44.67 42.93
C ALA A 156 -23.92 -45.72 43.89
N GLU A 157 -24.67 -46.09 44.94
CA GLU A 157 -24.32 -47.11 45.95
C GLU A 157 -24.46 -48.56 45.44
N GLU A 158 -25.20 -48.81 44.36
CA GLU A 158 -25.47 -50.16 43.81
C GLU A 158 -24.53 -50.55 42.65
N ILE A 159 -23.65 -49.65 42.22
CA ILE A 159 -22.69 -49.91 41.15
C ILE A 159 -21.46 -50.63 41.74
N PRO A 160 -21.17 -51.88 41.35
CA PRO A 160 -19.99 -52.58 41.85
C PRO A 160 -18.71 -51.83 41.46
N ALA A 161 -17.80 -51.68 42.42
CA ALA A 161 -16.54 -50.99 42.19
C ALA A 161 -15.76 -51.65 41.02
N PRO A 162 -15.21 -50.87 40.07
CA PRO A 162 -14.44 -51.41 38.96
C PRO A 162 -13.29 -52.31 39.45
N PRO A 163 -12.86 -53.32 38.66
CA PRO A 163 -11.91 -54.36 39.08
C PRO A 163 -10.49 -53.88 39.46
N ARG A 164 -10.24 -52.58 39.58
CA ARG A 164 -8.98 -51.94 40.01
C ARG A 164 -9.18 -50.64 40.80
N HIS A 165 -10.35 -50.44 41.40
CA HIS A 165 -10.69 -49.17 42.05
C HIS A 165 -9.67 -48.75 43.12
N GLU A 166 -9.19 -49.70 43.91
CA GLU A 166 -8.20 -49.43 44.96
C GLU A 166 -6.82 -49.06 44.39
N GLU A 167 -6.38 -49.72 43.32
CA GLU A 167 -5.13 -49.39 42.62
C GLU A 167 -5.19 -47.96 42.05
N VAL A 168 -6.31 -47.58 41.43
CA VAL A 168 -6.53 -46.24 40.89
C VAL A 168 -6.57 -45.19 42.00
N LYS A 169 -7.22 -45.49 43.14
CA LYS A 169 -7.26 -44.57 44.29
C LYS A 169 -5.88 -44.35 44.89
N GLN A 170 -5.08 -45.41 45.02
CA GLN A 170 -3.71 -45.33 45.53
C GLN A 170 -2.81 -44.54 44.58
N THR A 171 -2.82 -44.86 43.28
CA THR A 171 -2.04 -44.10 42.27
C THR A 171 -2.44 -42.63 42.22
N PHE A 172 -3.74 -42.32 42.32
CA PHE A 172 -4.21 -40.95 42.38
C PHE A 172 -3.71 -40.22 43.63
N GLN A 173 -3.75 -40.86 44.80
CA GLN A 173 -3.17 -40.31 46.02
C GLN A 173 -1.66 -40.06 45.88
N THR A 174 -0.93 -40.99 45.27
CA THR A 174 0.51 -40.82 44.98
C THR A 174 0.74 -39.62 44.05
N VAL A 175 -0.06 -39.46 42.99
CA VAL A 175 0.04 -38.32 42.07
C VAL A 175 -0.22 -37.00 42.80
N ILE A 176 -1.23 -36.94 43.67
CA ILE A 176 -1.51 -35.74 44.47
C ILE A 176 -0.32 -35.42 45.39
N SER A 177 0.24 -36.42 46.06
CA SER A 177 1.40 -36.21 46.94
C SER A 177 2.62 -35.70 46.18
N ASN A 178 2.91 -36.29 45.01
CA ASN A 178 4.01 -35.85 44.15
C ASN A 178 3.79 -34.42 43.65
N LEU A 179 2.55 -34.06 43.28
CA LEU A 179 2.22 -32.70 42.85
C LEU A 179 2.39 -31.69 43.99
N ALA A 180 1.99 -32.06 45.22
CA ALA A 180 2.19 -31.22 46.39
C ALA A 180 3.69 -31.05 46.72
N GLU A 181 4.52 -32.08 46.54
CA GLU A 181 5.97 -31.99 46.71
C GLU A 181 6.62 -31.12 45.63
N VAL A 182 6.19 -31.24 44.37
CA VAL A 182 6.66 -30.38 43.28
C VAL A 182 6.26 -28.93 43.55
N ALA A 183 5.02 -28.67 43.97
CA ALA A 183 4.58 -27.31 44.31
C ALA A 183 5.40 -26.69 45.45
N LYS A 184 5.83 -27.51 46.44
CA LYS A 184 6.71 -27.04 47.53
C LYS A 184 8.15 -26.79 47.07
N THR A 185 8.68 -27.63 46.18
CA THR A 185 10.09 -27.58 45.77
C THR A 185 10.35 -26.64 44.60
N ALA A 186 9.39 -26.45 43.69
CA ALA A 186 9.48 -25.55 42.55
C ALA A 186 9.95 -24.12 42.88
N PRO A 187 9.41 -23.40 43.88
CA PRO A 187 9.86 -22.04 44.18
C PRO A 187 11.32 -22.01 44.67
N THR A 188 11.75 -23.02 45.43
CA THR A 188 13.14 -23.08 45.91
C THR A 188 14.13 -23.36 44.77
N GLN A 189 13.74 -24.18 43.79
CA GLN A 189 14.57 -24.45 42.62
C GLN A 189 14.61 -23.23 41.68
N LEU A 190 13.50 -22.51 41.54
CA LEU A 190 13.44 -21.27 40.77
C LEU A 190 14.35 -20.20 41.39
N GLN A 191 14.33 -20.03 42.71
CA GLN A 191 15.25 -19.12 43.41
C GLN A 191 16.72 -19.53 43.24
N ARG A 192 17.03 -20.83 43.27
CA ARG A 192 18.39 -21.33 43.00
C ARG A 192 18.81 -21.06 41.55
N ALA A 193 17.92 -21.27 40.59
CA ALA A 193 18.18 -20.99 39.18
C ALA A 193 18.42 -19.50 38.94
N GLN A 194 17.62 -18.61 39.56
CA GLN A 194 17.82 -17.17 39.50
C GLN A 194 19.15 -16.74 40.09
N ARG A 195 19.54 -17.29 41.26
CA ARG A 195 20.85 -17.01 41.86
C ARG A 195 22.01 -17.52 41.00
N ALA A 196 21.84 -18.68 40.35
CA ALA A 196 22.85 -19.19 39.42
C ALA A 196 22.96 -18.32 38.16
N GLN A 197 21.84 -17.77 37.68
CA GLN A 197 21.84 -16.79 36.59
C GLN A 197 22.54 -15.50 36.98
N THR A 198 22.24 -14.92 38.14
CA THR A 198 22.92 -13.70 38.60
C THR A 198 24.42 -13.91 38.77
N VAL A 199 24.86 -15.04 39.35
CA VAL A 199 26.29 -15.36 39.45
C VAL A 199 26.93 -15.54 38.07
N ARG A 200 26.23 -16.15 37.12
CA ARG A 200 26.72 -16.26 35.74
C ARG A 200 26.88 -14.89 35.10
N ASP A 201 25.91 -14.01 35.27
CA ASP A 201 25.93 -12.66 34.69
C ASP A 201 27.05 -11.83 35.35
N GLU A 202 27.24 -11.94 36.67
CA GLU A 202 28.37 -11.33 37.39
C GLU A 202 29.73 -11.86 36.89
N ILE A 203 29.87 -13.15 36.61
CA ILE A 203 31.11 -13.73 36.04
C ILE A 203 31.36 -13.20 34.62
N LEU A 204 30.31 -13.02 33.81
CA LEU A 204 30.42 -12.44 32.48
C LEU A 204 30.83 -10.97 32.54
N ASP A 205 30.31 -10.21 33.51
CA ASP A 205 30.64 -8.79 33.71
C ASP A 205 32.00 -8.57 34.39
N MET A 206 32.55 -9.56 35.09
CA MET A 206 33.87 -9.50 35.75
C MET A 206 35.04 -10.05 34.90
N ALA A 207 34.77 -10.64 33.73
CA ALA A 207 35.81 -10.95 32.76
C ALA A 207 36.36 -9.64 32.15
N PRO A 208 37.68 -9.47 31.96
CA PRO A 208 38.29 -8.21 31.52
C PRO A 208 37.86 -7.75 30.12
#